data_AF-A0A2V5Z0C2-F1
#
_entry.id   AF-A0A2V5Z0C2-F1
#
_cell.length_a   1.000
_cell.length_b   1.000
_cell.length_c   1.000
_cell.angle_alpha   90.00
_cell.angle_beta   90.00
_cell.angle_gamma   90.00
#
_symmetry.space_group_name_H-M   'P 1'
#
loop_
_entity.id
_entity.type
_entity.pdbx_description
1 polymer ?
#
loop_
_entity_poly.entity_id
_entity_poly.type
_entity_poly.pdbx_seq_one_letter_code
_entity_poly.pdbx_strand_id
1 'polypeptide(L)'
;MSLTAASAYAQTAKSSPAAGASASPSTPPTIASAIDREISIVEKELIDAAEAMPEAKFDFSPEKLSLPGSDYKGVRTFGEQLKHVAASNYLIWSPITGEKPPDTVNDGKGPDNMKAKADILKYLKDSFAFGHKAVATLNDSNLVQPI
;
A
#
# COMPACT_ATOMS: atom_id res chain seq x y z
N MET A 1 14.01 -17.75 73.57
CA MET A 1 13.60 -17.43 72.18
C MET A 1 14.67 -16.51 71.60
N SER A 2 15.83 -17.06 71.24
CA SER A 2 16.19 -17.57 69.90
C SER A 2 16.42 -16.43 68.89
N LEU A 3 17.66 -15.94 68.82
CA LEU A 3 18.19 -15.18 67.68
C LEU A 3 18.73 -16.17 66.63
N THR A 4 18.28 -16.00 65.39
CA THR A 4 18.53 -16.85 64.24
C THR A 4 19.91 -16.64 63.61
N ALA A 5 20.44 -17.74 63.09
CA ALA A 5 21.75 -17.90 62.46
C ALA A 5 21.88 -17.26 61.06
N ALA A 6 23.15 -17.04 60.69
CA ALA A 6 23.62 -16.58 59.39
C ALA A 6 23.40 -17.60 58.27
N SER A 7 23.40 -17.13 57.01
CA SER A 7 24.17 -17.73 55.91
C SER A 7 24.10 -16.87 54.65
N ALA A 8 25.29 -16.50 54.15
CA ALA A 8 25.49 -15.87 52.86
C ALA A 8 25.21 -16.89 51.73
N TYR A 9 24.52 -16.45 50.68
CA TYR A 9 24.44 -17.21 49.42
C TYR A 9 25.33 -16.54 48.37
N ALA A 10 26.31 -17.31 47.89
CA ALA A 10 27.22 -16.96 46.82
C ALA A 10 26.47 -16.78 45.48
N GLN A 11 26.87 -15.76 44.73
CA GLN A 11 26.31 -15.41 43.43
C GLN A 11 27.06 -16.18 42.34
N THR A 12 26.44 -17.22 41.77
CA THR A 12 26.97 -17.90 40.58
C THR A 12 26.79 -16.98 39.37
N ALA A 13 27.89 -16.50 38.80
CA ALA A 13 27.89 -15.74 37.55
C ALA A 13 27.47 -16.66 36.40
N LYS A 14 26.31 -16.41 35.80
CA LYS A 14 25.93 -16.96 34.49
C LYS A 14 26.70 -16.21 33.41
N SER A 15 27.52 -16.91 32.65
CA SER A 15 28.16 -16.40 31.44
C SER A 15 27.09 -16.04 30.40
N SER A 16 27.01 -14.77 30.00
CA SER A 16 26.20 -14.35 28.84
C SER A 16 26.75 -14.98 27.55
N PRO A 17 25.89 -15.38 26.59
CA PRO A 17 26.36 -15.83 25.30
C PRO A 17 27.00 -14.67 24.54
N ALA A 18 28.12 -14.94 23.88
CA ALA A 18 28.83 -13.98 23.06
C ALA A 18 27.92 -13.47 21.92
N ALA A 19 27.75 -12.15 21.84
CA ALA A 19 27.13 -11.50 20.71
C ALA A 19 28.08 -11.59 19.50
N GLY A 20 27.91 -12.64 18.72
CA GLY A 20 28.67 -12.91 17.50
C GLY A 20 27.75 -13.39 16.40
N ALA A 21 26.76 -12.58 16.03
CA ALA A 21 26.08 -12.71 14.74
C ALA A 21 26.45 -11.48 13.93
N SER A 22 27.45 -11.62 13.06
CA SER A 22 27.75 -10.64 12.02
C SER A 22 26.52 -10.50 11.13
N ALA A 23 25.74 -9.44 11.33
CA ALA A 23 24.79 -9.01 10.32
C ALA A 23 25.61 -8.65 9.07
N SER A 24 25.38 -9.37 7.97
CA SER A 24 25.90 -8.95 6.67
C SER A 24 25.47 -7.49 6.42
N PRO A 25 26.33 -6.63 5.86
CA PRO A 25 25.92 -5.27 5.53
C PRO A 25 24.74 -5.33 4.57
N SER A 26 23.58 -4.82 5.01
CA SER A 26 22.43 -4.64 4.13
C SER A 26 22.82 -3.66 3.03
N THR A 27 22.67 -4.04 1.77
CA THR A 27 22.81 -3.11 0.64
C THR A 27 21.92 -1.89 0.89
N PRO A 28 22.44 -0.65 0.77
CA PRO A 28 21.62 0.54 0.89
C PRO A 28 20.43 0.50 -0.09
N PRO A 29 19.24 0.99 0.30
CA PRO A 29 18.10 1.07 -0.62
C PRO A 29 18.45 1.88 -1.87
N THR A 30 18.03 1.38 -3.03
CA THR A 30 18.00 2.17 -4.28
C THR A 30 16.79 3.09 -4.28
N ILE A 31 16.80 4.13 -5.12
CA ILE A 31 15.63 5.02 -5.26
C ILE A 31 14.40 4.24 -5.72
N ALA A 32 14.56 3.30 -6.67
CA ALA A 32 13.48 2.41 -7.08
C ALA A 32 12.91 1.61 -5.91
N SER A 33 13.76 1.01 -5.06
CA SER A 33 13.30 0.26 -3.89
C SER A 33 12.61 1.12 -2.84
N ALA A 34 12.97 2.40 -2.72
CA ALA A 34 12.30 3.33 -1.83
C ALA A 34 10.91 3.69 -2.35
N ILE A 35 10.77 3.99 -3.65
CA ILE A 35 9.47 4.27 -4.28
C ILE A 35 8.56 3.04 -4.24
N ASP A 36 9.10 1.86 -4.55
CA ASP A 36 8.38 0.58 -4.54
C ASP A 36 7.80 0.25 -3.15
N ARG A 37 8.55 0.57 -2.10
CA ARG A 37 8.10 0.43 -0.72
C ARG A 37 6.90 1.32 -0.40
N GLU A 38 6.94 2.59 -0.80
CA GLU A 38 5.81 3.52 -0.56
C GLU A 38 4.56 3.07 -1.32
N ILE A 39 4.72 2.61 -2.56
CA ILE A 39 3.61 2.05 -3.36
C ILE A 39 3.05 0.80 -2.68
N SER A 40 3.91 -0.09 -2.18
CA SER A 40 3.49 -1.32 -1.50
C SER A 40 2.68 -1.04 -0.22
N ILE A 41 3.01 0.03 0.51
CA ILE A 41 2.26 0.46 1.69
C ILE A 41 0.85 0.90 1.28
N VAL A 42 0.75 1.78 0.28
CA VAL A 42 -0.54 2.29 -0.21
C VAL A 42 -1.38 1.19 -0.85
N GLU A 43 -0.76 0.28 -1.62
CA GLU A 43 -1.43 -0.90 -2.17
C GLU A 43 -2.06 -1.72 -1.04
N LYS A 44 -1.27 -2.06 -0.02
CA LYS A 44 -1.76 -2.84 1.11
C LYS A 44 -2.95 -2.18 1.79
N GLU A 45 -2.85 -0.89 2.12
CA GLU A 45 -3.93 -0.16 2.79
C GLU A 45 -5.22 -0.15 1.97
N LEU A 46 -5.13 0.08 0.65
CA LEU A 46 -6.29 0.12 -0.22
C LEU A 46 -6.88 -1.26 -0.48
N ILE A 47 -6.05 -2.29 -0.69
CA ILE A 47 -6.51 -3.66 -0.89
C ILE A 47 -7.18 -4.19 0.39
N ASP A 48 -6.55 -4.00 1.55
CA ASP A 48 -7.13 -4.44 2.83
C ASP A 48 -8.50 -3.76 3.06
N ALA A 49 -8.60 -2.45 2.81
CA ALA A 49 -9.86 -1.72 2.92
C ALA A 49 -10.92 -2.21 1.92
N ALA A 50 -10.55 -2.44 0.67
CA ALA A 50 -11.44 -2.95 -0.37
C ALA A 50 -11.93 -4.37 -0.09
N GLU A 51 -11.06 -5.24 0.45
CA GLU A 51 -11.41 -6.60 0.83
C GLU A 51 -12.32 -6.62 2.07
N ALA A 52 -12.06 -5.77 3.06
CA ALA A 52 -12.88 -5.65 4.27
C ALA A 52 -14.28 -5.05 4.02
N MET A 53 -14.43 -4.16 3.04
CA MET A 53 -15.71 -3.51 2.76
C MET A 53 -16.74 -4.53 2.23
N PRO A 54 -17.95 -4.62 2.80
CA PRO A 54 -19.00 -5.49 2.28
C PRO A 54 -19.38 -5.13 0.84
N GLU A 55 -19.61 -6.12 -0.03
CA GLU A 55 -19.95 -5.88 -1.44
C GLU A 55 -21.17 -4.96 -1.62
N ALA A 56 -22.21 -5.16 -0.81
CA ALA A 56 -23.42 -4.33 -0.79
C ALA A 56 -23.17 -2.87 -0.35
N LYS A 57 -21.94 -2.50 0.01
CA LYS A 57 -21.52 -1.14 0.38
C LYS A 57 -20.54 -0.52 -0.62
N PHE A 58 -20.18 -1.21 -1.71
CA PHE A 58 -19.31 -0.61 -2.74
C PHE A 58 -19.94 0.60 -3.43
N ASP A 59 -21.26 0.73 -3.38
CA ASP A 59 -22.00 1.89 -3.85
C ASP A 59 -22.16 2.99 -2.76
N PHE A 60 -21.51 2.86 -1.61
CA PHE A 60 -21.57 3.84 -0.53
C PHE A 60 -20.93 5.16 -0.98
N SER A 61 -21.65 6.26 -0.78
CA SER A 61 -21.15 7.64 -0.82
C SER A 61 -21.73 8.39 0.38
N PRO A 62 -21.00 9.34 0.98
CA PRO A 62 -21.52 10.17 2.07
C PRO A 62 -22.79 10.96 1.69
N GLU A 63 -23.08 11.13 0.40
CA GLU A 63 -24.38 11.67 -0.07
C GLU A 63 -25.58 10.91 0.51
N LYS A 64 -25.44 9.59 0.69
CA LYS A 64 -26.50 8.73 1.23
C LYS A 64 -26.78 8.96 2.73
N LEU A 65 -25.91 9.69 3.44
CA LEU A 65 -26.05 9.95 4.87
C LEU A 65 -26.96 11.15 5.18
N SER A 66 -27.23 12.03 4.20
CA SER A 66 -28.11 13.20 4.34
C SER A 66 -27.85 14.04 5.59
N LEU A 67 -26.57 14.30 5.90
CA LEU A 67 -26.17 15.02 7.11
C LEU A 67 -26.53 16.51 7.00
N PRO A 68 -27.19 17.12 8.01
CA PRO A 68 -27.49 18.56 8.01
C PRO A 68 -26.22 19.40 7.87
N GLY A 69 -26.27 20.44 7.02
CA GLY A 69 -25.15 21.36 6.80
C GLY A 69 -23.98 20.76 5.99
N SER A 70 -24.14 19.59 5.39
CA SER A 70 -23.12 18.98 4.52
C SER A 70 -23.35 19.28 3.03
N ASP A 71 -22.27 19.33 2.27
CA ASP A 71 -22.28 19.38 0.80
C ASP A 71 -21.44 18.24 0.24
N TYR A 72 -22.07 17.07 0.14
CA TYR A 72 -21.43 15.87 -0.40
C TYR A 72 -21.82 15.58 -1.85
N LYS A 73 -22.56 16.48 -2.50
CA LYS A 73 -23.08 16.24 -3.85
C LYS A 73 -21.94 16.00 -4.86
N GLY A 74 -22.03 14.90 -5.61
CA GLY A 74 -21.04 14.46 -6.57
C GLY A 74 -19.85 13.69 -5.98
N VAL A 75 -19.85 13.37 -4.68
CA VAL A 75 -18.77 12.57 -4.07
C VAL A 75 -18.87 11.13 -4.59
N ARG A 76 -17.77 10.67 -5.19
CA ARG A 76 -17.62 9.30 -5.70
C ARG A 76 -17.98 8.27 -4.63
N THR A 77 -18.64 7.21 -5.07
CA THR A 77 -18.82 6.03 -4.23
C THR A 77 -17.49 5.36 -3.91
N PHE A 78 -17.46 4.51 -2.88
CA PHE A 78 -16.30 3.73 -2.51
C PHE A 78 -15.72 2.95 -3.71
N GLY A 79 -16.56 2.23 -4.45
CA GLY A 79 -16.14 1.48 -5.64
C GLY A 79 -15.64 2.39 -6.77
N GLU A 80 -16.23 3.58 -6.96
CA GLU A 80 -15.73 4.56 -7.92
C GLU A 80 -14.38 5.14 -7.51
N GLN A 81 -14.11 5.32 -6.22
CA GLN A 81 -12.82 5.77 -5.73
C GLN A 81 -11.73 4.71 -6.01
N LEU A 82 -12.01 3.43 -5.80
CA LEU A 82 -11.07 2.35 -6.14
C LEU A 82 -10.77 2.29 -7.64
N LYS A 83 -11.80 2.42 -8.49
CA LYS A 83 -11.62 2.51 -9.96
C LYS A 83 -10.82 3.74 -10.36
N HIS A 84 -11.05 4.87 -9.69
CA HIS A 84 -10.29 6.10 -9.93
C HIS A 84 -8.81 5.93 -9.61
N VAL A 85 -8.48 5.35 -8.46
CA VAL A 85 -7.09 5.02 -8.11
C VAL A 85 -6.48 4.09 -9.16
N ALA A 86 -7.20 3.04 -9.54
CA ALA A 86 -6.70 2.07 -10.52
C ALA A 86 -6.40 2.71 -11.89
N ALA A 87 -7.34 3.50 -12.41
CA ALA A 87 -7.16 4.23 -13.65
C ALA A 87 -6.02 5.27 -13.58
N SER A 88 -5.90 5.95 -12.44
CA SER A 88 -4.83 6.94 -12.21
C SER A 88 -3.45 6.27 -12.20
N ASN A 89 -3.31 5.10 -11.56
CA ASN A 89 -2.07 4.32 -11.60
C ASN A 89 -1.65 4.03 -13.04
N TYR A 90 -2.57 3.53 -13.89
CA TYR A 90 -2.22 3.31 -15.31
C TYR A 90 -1.75 4.60 -16.00
N LEU A 91 -2.45 5.72 -15.80
CA LEU A 91 -2.06 6.99 -16.42
C LEU A 91 -0.72 7.53 -15.91
N ILE A 92 -0.39 7.32 -14.63
CA ILE A 92 0.86 7.78 -14.01
C ILE A 92 2.05 6.94 -14.46
N TRP A 93 1.90 5.62 -14.53
CA TRP A 93 3.01 4.69 -14.79
C TRP A 93 3.24 4.42 -16.28
N SER A 94 2.23 4.66 -17.13
CA SER A 94 2.33 4.46 -18.58
C SER A 94 3.45 5.27 -19.24
N PRO A 95 3.62 6.57 -18.96
CA PRO A 95 4.72 7.34 -19.54
C PRO A 95 6.11 6.81 -19.19
N ILE A 96 6.29 6.25 -17.99
CA ILE A 96 7.57 5.69 -17.53
C ILE A 96 7.96 4.45 -18.35
N THR A 97 6.98 3.63 -18.73
CA THR A 97 7.21 2.40 -19.50
C THR A 97 7.09 2.60 -21.01
N GLY A 98 6.49 3.72 -21.44
CA GLY A 98 6.06 3.94 -22.83
C GLY A 98 4.86 3.07 -23.25
N GLU A 99 4.27 2.30 -22.33
CA GLU A 99 3.12 1.45 -22.61
C GLU A 99 1.83 2.29 -22.62
N LYS A 100 1.01 2.14 -23.66
CA LYS A 100 -0.30 2.81 -23.73
C LYS A 100 -1.18 2.31 -22.58
N PRO A 101 -1.83 3.22 -21.81
CA PRO A 101 -2.75 2.81 -20.75
C PRO A 101 -3.99 2.10 -21.35
N PRO A 102 -4.67 1.22 -20.59
CA PRO A 102 -5.92 0.60 -21.04
C PRO A 102 -6.96 1.65 -21.45
N ASP A 103 -7.76 1.38 -22.48
CA ASP A 103 -8.82 2.30 -22.91
C ASP A 103 -9.91 2.50 -21.83
N THR A 104 -9.93 1.63 -20.81
CA THR A 104 -10.82 1.70 -19.66
C THR A 104 -10.46 2.78 -18.64
N VAL A 105 -9.34 3.49 -18.79
CA VAL A 105 -8.93 4.53 -17.82
C VAL A 105 -9.90 5.70 -17.76
N ASN A 106 -10.60 6.03 -18.87
CA ASN A 106 -11.69 7.02 -18.91
C ASN A 106 -11.33 8.34 -18.19
N ASP A 107 -10.23 8.99 -18.60
CA ASP A 107 -9.68 10.20 -17.96
C ASP A 107 -9.48 10.07 -16.44
N GLY A 108 -9.05 8.88 -16.01
CA GLY A 108 -8.81 8.56 -14.61
C GLY A 108 -10.06 8.16 -13.83
N LYS A 109 -11.25 8.09 -14.45
CA LYS A 109 -12.47 7.62 -13.76
C LYS A 109 -12.55 6.10 -13.63
N GLY A 110 -11.87 5.39 -14.53
CA GLY A 110 -12.04 3.95 -14.72
C GLY A 110 -13.34 3.61 -15.47
N PRO A 111 -13.59 2.30 -15.69
CA PRO A 111 -14.71 1.86 -16.51
C PRO A 111 -16.08 2.09 -15.85
N ASP A 112 -17.01 2.72 -16.56
CA ASP A 112 -18.32 3.15 -16.03
C ASP A 112 -19.18 1.97 -15.56
N ASN A 113 -19.18 0.88 -16.36
CA ASN A 113 -20.04 -0.28 -16.14
C ASN A 113 -19.46 -1.32 -15.17
N MET A 114 -18.26 -1.09 -14.64
CA MET A 114 -17.66 -1.98 -13.64
C MET A 114 -18.23 -1.66 -12.25
N LYS A 115 -19.00 -2.60 -11.70
CA LYS A 115 -19.68 -2.46 -10.40
C LYS A 115 -19.43 -3.63 -9.44
N ALA A 116 -19.14 -4.83 -9.95
CA ALA A 116 -18.90 -5.99 -9.10
C ALA A 116 -17.61 -5.80 -8.28
N LYS A 117 -17.67 -6.13 -6.99
CA LYS A 117 -16.53 -6.01 -6.07
C LYS A 117 -15.29 -6.74 -6.60
N ALA A 118 -15.47 -7.96 -7.10
CA ALA A 118 -14.38 -8.78 -7.62
C ALA A 118 -13.67 -8.12 -8.82
N ASP A 119 -14.43 -7.55 -9.76
CA ASP A 119 -13.86 -6.90 -10.94
C ASP A 119 -13.09 -5.63 -10.57
N ILE A 120 -13.63 -4.83 -9.63
CA ILE A 120 -12.97 -3.61 -9.13
C ILE A 120 -11.67 -3.97 -8.40
N LEU A 121 -11.68 -4.99 -7.54
CA LEU A 121 -10.48 -5.48 -6.84
C LEU A 121 -9.43 -5.97 -7.82
N LYS A 122 -9.85 -6.70 -8.85
CA LYS A 122 -8.93 -7.16 -9.90
C LYS A 122 -8.31 -5.96 -10.63
N TYR A 123 -9.12 -5.00 -11.06
CA TYR A 123 -8.65 -3.81 -11.77
C TYR A 123 -7.66 -2.98 -10.92
N LEU A 124 -7.91 -2.88 -9.61
CA LEU A 124 -7.02 -2.22 -8.67
C LEU A 124 -5.68 -2.96 -8.48
N LYS A 125 -5.71 -4.29 -8.28
CA LYS A 125 -4.49 -5.10 -8.14
C LYS A 125 -3.65 -5.08 -9.42
N ASP A 126 -4.30 -5.20 -10.57
CA ASP A 126 -3.60 -5.15 -11.86
C ASP A 126 -2.92 -3.79 -12.09
N SER A 127 -3.51 -2.69 -11.61
CA SER A 127 -2.90 -1.35 -11.76
C SER A 127 -1.70 -1.13 -10.83
N PHE A 128 -1.71 -1.69 -9.62
CA PHE A 128 -0.56 -1.69 -8.73
C PHE A 128 0.57 -2.55 -9.29
N ALA A 129 0.26 -3.76 -9.78
CA ALA A 129 1.24 -4.60 -10.46
C ALA A 129 1.90 -3.88 -11.66
N PHE A 130 1.13 -3.09 -12.40
CA PHE A 130 1.67 -2.23 -13.45
C PHE A 130 2.62 -1.15 -12.91
N GLY A 131 2.27 -0.52 -11.79
CA GLY A 131 3.14 0.43 -11.09
C GLY A 131 4.45 -0.19 -10.62
N HIS A 132 4.41 -1.35 -9.96
CA HIS A 132 5.61 -2.08 -9.54
C HIS A 132 6.51 -2.43 -10.73
N LYS A 133 5.92 -2.87 -11.84
CA LYS A 133 6.67 -3.13 -13.09
C LYS A 133 7.35 -1.86 -13.61
N ALA A 134 6.66 -0.72 -13.60
CA ALA A 134 7.23 0.55 -14.03
C ALA A 134 8.37 1.01 -13.11
N VAL A 135 8.19 0.91 -11.80
CA VAL A 135 9.22 1.29 -10.81
C VAL A 135 10.45 0.42 -10.92
N ALA A 136 10.29 -0.87 -11.25
CA ALA A 136 11.42 -1.77 -11.46
C ALA A 136 12.34 -1.36 -12.63
N THR A 137 11.90 -0.48 -13.54
CA THR A 137 12.76 0.05 -14.61
C THR A 137 13.54 1.29 -14.20
N LEU A 138 13.18 1.91 -13.06
CA LEU A 138 13.81 3.14 -12.59
C LEU A 138 15.22 2.87 -12.06
N ASN A 139 16.12 3.80 -12.37
CA ASN A 139 17.50 3.81 -11.93
C ASN A 139 18.06 5.24 -11.99
N ASP A 140 19.28 5.43 -11.51
CA ASP A 140 19.90 6.75 -11.39
C ASP A 140 20.03 7.48 -12.74
N SER A 141 20.04 6.76 -13.87
CA SER A 141 20.19 7.36 -15.20
C SER A 141 18.89 7.85 -15.82
N ASN A 142 17.73 7.30 -15.42
CA ASN A 142 16.43 7.62 -16.03
C ASN A 142 15.44 8.32 -15.11
N LEU A 143 15.68 8.33 -13.78
CA LEU A 143 14.72 8.83 -12.79
C LEU A 143 14.22 10.27 -13.05
N VAL A 144 15.07 11.14 -13.61
CA VAL A 144 14.77 12.56 -13.85
C VAL A 144 14.69 12.88 -15.35
N GLN A 145 14.64 11.87 -16.20
CA GLN A 145 14.45 12.08 -17.63
C GLN A 145 13.01 12.54 -17.90
N PRO A 146 12.80 13.45 -18.88
CA PRO A 146 11.46 13.83 -19.30
C PRO A 146 10.67 12.62 -19.84
N ILE A 147 9.37 12.61 -19.55
CA ILE A 147 8.37 11.64 -20.05
C ILE A 147 7.32 12.33 -20.91
#